data_AF-A0A933LLV6-F1
#
_entry.id   AF-A0A933LLV6-F1
#
_cell.length_a   1.000
_cell.length_b   1.000
_cell.length_c   1.000
_cell.angle_alpha   90.00
_cell.angle_beta   90.00
_cell.angle_gamma   90.00
#
_symmetry.space_group_name_H-M   'P 1'
#
loop_
_entity.id
_entity.type
_entity.pdbx_description
1 polymer ?
#
loop_
_entity_poly.entity_id
_entity_poly.type
_entity_poly.pdbx_seq_one_letter_code
_entity_poly.pdbx_strand_id
1 'polypeptide(L)'
;MSELAVVHQMSLIPIEPDLPLDKAAFVGCAVMTGVGAVINTARVEPGSSVAVFGCGGVGLNVVQGAWLAGADRIIAIDRLPNKLAQATLGSYYGSSRPRHDMPRLLGLYRNGRLMLDELVTRTYPIEEAWSAFEALEAGENVRGLIRFMG
;
A
#
# COMPACT_ATOMS: atom_id res chain seq x y z
N MET A 1 -14.32 -0.08 -15.18
CA MET A 1 -14.49 -0.81 -13.90
C MET A 1 -15.69 -1.73 -14.02
N SER A 2 -15.72 -2.85 -13.30
CA SER A 2 -16.75 -3.89 -13.43
C SER A 2 -17.07 -4.49 -12.06
N GLU A 3 -18.34 -4.81 -11.80
CA GLU A 3 -18.80 -5.49 -10.58
C GLU A 3 -18.40 -6.98 -10.56
N LEU A 4 -18.21 -7.58 -11.75
CA LEU A 4 -17.80 -8.96 -11.93
C LEU A 4 -16.54 -9.03 -12.79
N ALA A 5 -15.63 -9.95 -12.46
CA ALA A 5 -14.41 -10.18 -13.22
C ALA A 5 -14.11 -11.67 -13.37
N VAL A 6 -13.62 -12.06 -14.55
CA VAL A 6 -13.07 -13.40 -14.79
C VAL A 6 -11.56 -13.30 -14.68
N VAL A 7 -10.96 -14.12 -13.82
CA VAL A 7 -9.51 -14.15 -13.59
C VAL A 7 -9.00 -15.58 -13.62
N HIS A 8 -7.73 -15.74 -13.99
CA HIS A 8 -7.07 -17.04 -13.93
C HIS A 8 -6.94 -17.50 -12.47
N GLN A 9 -7.14 -18.79 -12.19
CA GLN A 9 -7.11 -19.33 -10.83
C GLN A 9 -5.80 -19.03 -10.09
N MET A 10 -4.66 -18.97 -10.82
CA MET A 10 -3.37 -18.61 -10.20
C MET A 10 -3.28 -17.16 -9.72
N SER A 11 -4.15 -16.28 -10.23
CA SER A 11 -4.24 -14.88 -9.83
C SER A 11 -5.19 -14.66 -8.65
N LEU A 12 -5.83 -15.73 -8.15
CA LEU A 12 -6.68 -15.69 -6.96
C LEU A 12 -5.90 -16.18 -5.74
N ILE A 13 -5.92 -15.36 -4.69
CA ILE A 13 -5.39 -15.72 -3.38
C ILE A 13 -6.56 -15.69 -2.41
N PRO A 14 -6.92 -16.82 -1.78
CA PRO A 14 -7.93 -16.81 -0.74
C PRO A 14 -7.42 -16.02 0.46
N ILE A 15 -8.28 -15.17 1.00
CA ILE A 15 -8.05 -14.39 2.21
C ILE A 15 -9.11 -14.75 3.24
N GLU A 16 -8.87 -14.42 4.51
CA GLU A 16 -9.82 -14.66 5.59
C GLU A 16 -11.18 -13.97 5.30
N PRO A 17 -12.32 -14.67 5.49
CA PRO A 17 -13.63 -14.13 5.10
C PRO A 17 -14.06 -12.87 5.87
N ASP A 18 -13.55 -12.69 7.08
CA ASP A 18 -13.89 -11.57 7.96
C ASP A 18 -13.01 -10.34 7.75
N LEU A 19 -12.10 -10.40 6.78
CA LEU A 19 -11.18 -9.31 6.53
C LEU A 19 -11.83 -8.16 5.73
N PRO A 20 -11.64 -6.89 6.13
CA PRO A 20 -12.17 -5.75 5.37
C PRO A 20 -11.57 -5.68 3.95
N LEU A 21 -12.44 -5.87 2.94
CA LEU A 21 -12.03 -5.92 1.53
C LEU A 21 -11.48 -4.58 1.02
N ASP A 22 -11.93 -3.48 1.59
CA ASP A 22 -11.41 -2.14 1.29
C ASP A 22 -9.95 -1.98 1.67
N LYS A 23 -9.49 -2.70 2.70
CA LYS A 23 -8.08 -2.75 3.10
C LYS A 23 -7.29 -3.77 2.28
N ALA A 24 -7.86 -4.94 2.04
CA ALA A 24 -7.25 -5.98 1.21
C ALA A 24 -6.94 -5.50 -0.21
N ALA A 25 -7.80 -4.66 -0.79
CA ALA A 25 -7.65 -4.13 -2.14
C ALA A 25 -6.30 -3.41 -2.37
N PHE A 26 -5.78 -2.73 -1.35
CA PHE A 26 -4.51 -2.01 -1.48
C PHE A 26 -3.29 -2.92 -1.42
N VAL A 27 -3.42 -4.04 -0.72
CA VAL A 27 -2.35 -5.03 -0.51
C VAL A 27 -1.87 -5.58 -1.85
N GLY A 28 -2.78 -5.89 -2.77
CA GLY A 28 -2.47 -6.53 -4.06
C GLY A 28 -1.54 -5.79 -5.02
N CYS A 29 -1.21 -4.51 -4.77
CA CYS A 29 -0.44 -3.68 -5.71
C CYS A 29 0.71 -2.92 -5.03
N ALA A 30 0.57 -1.61 -4.83
CA ALA A 30 1.70 -0.76 -4.44
C ALA A 30 2.17 -1.01 -3.01
N VAL A 31 1.28 -1.52 -2.15
CA VAL A 31 1.64 -2.11 -0.86
C VAL A 31 2.62 -3.23 -1.18
N MET A 32 2.14 -4.28 -1.87
CA MET A 32 2.90 -5.47 -2.31
C MET A 32 4.10 -5.17 -3.21
N THR A 33 4.36 -3.93 -3.59
CA THR A 33 5.57 -3.58 -4.34
C THR A 33 6.62 -2.96 -3.42
N GLY A 34 6.27 -1.90 -2.67
CA GLY A 34 7.24 -1.07 -1.97
C GLY A 34 8.06 -1.81 -0.90
N VAL A 35 7.39 -2.38 0.09
CA VAL A 35 8.06 -3.02 1.24
C VAL A 35 8.96 -4.21 0.87
N GLY A 36 8.74 -4.92 -0.22
CA GLY A 36 9.57 -6.08 -0.55
C GLY A 36 10.60 -5.73 -1.59
N ALA A 37 10.46 -4.59 -2.28
CA ALA A 37 11.63 -3.93 -2.81
C ALA A 37 12.65 -3.71 -1.67
N VAL A 38 12.20 -3.47 -0.44
CA VAL A 38 13.08 -3.47 0.73
C VAL A 38 13.47 -4.87 1.20
N ILE A 39 12.52 -5.73 1.56
CA ILE A 39 12.81 -7.00 2.25
C ILE A 39 13.48 -8.02 1.33
N ASN A 40 12.99 -8.18 0.10
CA ASN A 40 13.43 -9.26 -0.77
C ASN A 40 14.45 -8.82 -1.83
N THR A 41 14.30 -7.59 -2.35
CA THR A 41 15.18 -7.07 -3.40
C THR A 41 16.40 -6.39 -2.82
N ALA A 42 16.22 -5.31 -2.04
CA ALA A 42 17.31 -4.56 -1.43
C ALA A 42 17.89 -5.27 -0.19
N ARG A 43 17.11 -6.18 0.42
CA ARG A 43 17.48 -6.96 1.61
C ARG A 43 18.08 -6.09 2.71
N VAL A 44 17.35 -5.03 3.03
CA VAL A 44 17.78 -4.09 4.07
C VAL A 44 17.93 -4.86 5.39
N GLU A 45 19.04 -4.61 6.08
CA GLU A 45 19.34 -5.20 7.38
C GLU A 45 19.21 -4.15 8.49
N PRO A 46 19.01 -4.57 9.75
CA PRO A 46 19.01 -3.65 10.88
C PRO A 46 20.27 -2.78 10.91
N GLY A 47 20.12 -1.48 11.18
CA GLY A 47 21.21 -0.50 11.15
C GLY A 47 21.47 0.17 9.78
N SER A 48 20.81 -0.31 8.71
CA SER A 48 20.97 0.28 7.37
C SER A 48 20.47 1.72 7.30
N SER A 49 21.04 2.50 6.39
CA SER A 49 20.49 3.81 5.99
C SER A 49 19.85 3.69 4.60
N VAL A 50 18.61 4.15 4.45
CA VAL A 50 17.81 4.01 3.22
C VAL A 50 17.37 5.38 2.72
N ALA A 51 17.54 5.65 1.42
CA ALA A 51 16.97 6.82 0.77
C ALA A 51 15.83 6.40 -0.17
N VAL A 52 14.71 7.11 -0.12
CA VAL A 52 13.51 6.83 -0.91
C VAL A 52 13.17 8.04 -1.75
N PHE A 53 13.26 7.89 -3.07
CA PHE A 53 12.92 8.94 -4.05
C PHE A 53 11.49 8.74 -4.54
N GLY A 54 10.62 9.69 -4.20
CA GLY A 54 9.18 9.67 -4.44
C GLY A 54 8.41 9.10 -3.25
N CYS A 55 7.44 9.85 -2.74
CA CYS A 55 6.57 9.54 -1.61
C CYS A 55 5.12 9.31 -2.06
N GLY A 56 4.93 8.65 -3.20
CA GLY A 56 3.63 8.16 -3.66
C GLY A 56 3.28 6.77 -3.11
N GLY A 57 2.26 6.13 -3.69
CA GLY A 57 1.75 4.85 -3.19
C GLY A 57 2.78 3.72 -3.00
N VAL A 58 3.81 3.62 -3.85
CA VAL A 58 4.91 2.64 -3.69
C VAL A 58 5.99 3.14 -2.74
N GLY A 59 6.42 4.40 -2.89
CA GLY A 59 7.52 4.95 -2.10
C GLY A 59 7.21 5.05 -0.61
N LEU A 60 5.97 5.40 -0.26
CA LEU A 60 5.51 5.30 1.14
C LEU A 60 5.66 3.86 1.65
N ASN A 61 5.32 2.86 0.83
CA ASN A 61 5.53 1.46 1.18
C ASN A 61 7.03 1.05 1.20
N VAL A 62 7.94 1.75 0.52
CA VAL A 62 9.39 1.53 0.69
C VAL A 62 9.89 2.10 2.01
N VAL A 63 9.50 3.33 2.37
CA VAL A 63 9.83 3.95 3.67
C VAL A 63 9.42 3.02 4.81
N GLN A 64 8.22 2.48 4.69
CA GLN A 64 7.67 1.49 5.60
C GLN A 64 8.54 0.23 5.63
N GLY A 65 8.87 -0.32 4.45
CA GLY A 65 9.71 -1.50 4.28
C GLY A 65 11.00 -1.40 5.09
N ALA A 66 11.69 -0.28 4.90
CA ALA A 66 12.97 0.02 5.53
C ALA A 66 12.88 0.04 7.06
N TRP A 67 11.79 0.57 7.61
CA TRP A 67 11.60 0.63 9.06
C TRP A 67 11.43 -0.76 9.70
N LEU A 68 10.59 -1.68 9.19
CA LEU A 68 10.55 -3.04 9.80
C LEU A 68 11.79 -3.85 9.54
N ALA A 69 12.51 -3.58 8.45
CA ALA A 69 13.81 -4.18 8.21
C ALA A 69 14.85 -3.73 9.25
N GLY A 70 14.54 -2.71 10.06
CA GLY A 70 15.38 -2.20 11.14
C GLY A 70 16.34 -1.09 10.69
N ALA A 71 16.07 -0.40 9.58
CA ALA A 71 16.91 0.71 9.16
C ALA A 71 16.96 1.82 10.22
N ASP A 72 18.16 2.28 10.56
CA ASP A 72 18.38 3.34 11.56
C ASP A 72 18.03 4.73 11.01
N ARG A 73 18.21 4.92 9.70
CA ARG A 73 17.95 6.20 9.03
C ARG A 73 17.21 5.98 7.73
N ILE A 74 16.10 6.69 7.57
CA ILE A 74 15.27 6.67 6.37
C ILE A 74 15.10 8.09 5.88
N ILE A 75 15.56 8.38 4.68
CA ILE A 75 15.52 9.70 4.06
C ILE A 75 14.49 9.67 2.95
N ALA A 76 13.31 10.25 3.21
CA ALA A 76 12.27 10.42 2.22
C ALA A 76 12.52 11.69 1.39
N ILE A 77 12.40 11.59 0.07
CA ILE A 77 12.67 12.68 -0.87
C ILE A 77 11.47 12.76 -1.82
N ASP A 78 10.74 13.87 -1.81
CA ASP A 78 9.71 14.18 -2.78
C ASP A 78 9.76 15.67 -3.14
N ARG A 79 9.33 16.00 -4.35
CA ARG A 79 9.25 17.38 -4.84
C ARG A 79 7.98 18.07 -4.36
N LEU A 80 6.94 17.31 -4.01
CA LEU A 80 5.65 17.79 -3.57
C LEU A 80 5.59 17.78 -2.03
N PRO A 81 5.52 18.96 -1.37
CA PRO A 81 5.55 19.04 0.09
C PRO A 81 4.44 18.24 0.77
N ASN A 82 3.24 18.18 0.16
CA ASN A 82 2.12 17.40 0.68
C ASN A 82 2.38 15.88 0.65
N LYS A 83 3.09 15.36 -0.37
CA LYS A 83 3.48 13.94 -0.44
C LYS A 83 4.62 13.62 0.52
N LEU A 84 5.56 14.55 0.68
CA LEU A 84 6.62 14.41 1.68
C LEU A 84 6.04 14.39 3.10
N ALA A 85 5.05 15.22 3.40
CA ALA A 85 4.36 15.23 4.69
C ALA A 85 3.64 13.91 5.00
N GLN A 86 3.24 13.14 3.99
CA GLN A 86 2.66 11.80 4.18
C GLN A 86 3.70 10.73 4.47
N ALA A 87 4.97 10.93 4.11
CA ALA A 87 6.05 10.02 4.50
C ALA A 87 6.28 10.01 6.03
N THR A 88 5.84 11.07 6.72
CA THR A 88 5.83 11.16 8.19
C THR A 88 4.65 10.44 8.86
N LEU A 89 3.66 9.93 8.11
CA LEU A 89 2.40 9.35 8.64
C LEU A 89 2.30 7.80 8.67
N GLY A 90 3.21 7.03 8.04
CA GLY A 90 3.42 5.59 8.35
C GLY A 90 2.53 4.49 7.69
N SER A 91 3.15 3.28 7.54
CA SER A 91 2.73 1.84 7.30
C SER A 91 1.75 1.34 6.18
N TYR A 92 1.80 0.16 5.46
CA TYR A 92 2.80 -0.95 5.16
C TYR A 92 2.38 -1.97 3.99
N TYR A 93 3.31 -2.60 3.19
CA TYR A 93 3.48 -4.08 2.81
C TYR A 93 3.77 -4.71 1.39
N GLY A 94 4.94 -5.32 1.09
CA GLY A 94 5.60 -5.29 -0.24
C GLY A 94 6.47 -6.50 -0.65
N SER A 95 6.87 -6.52 -1.94
CA SER A 95 7.33 -7.61 -2.83
C SER A 95 7.01 -9.02 -2.36
N SER A 96 5.77 -9.38 -2.60
CA SER A 96 5.19 -10.48 -1.88
C SER A 96 4.93 -11.66 -2.82
N ARG A 97 5.24 -12.87 -2.36
CA ARG A 97 4.66 -14.12 -2.86
C ARG A 97 3.20 -14.10 -2.46
N PRO A 98 2.27 -13.79 -3.37
CA PRO A 98 0.95 -13.34 -2.96
C PRO A 98 0.21 -14.39 -2.11
N ARG A 99 0.40 -15.69 -2.42
CA ARG A 99 -0.14 -16.81 -1.65
C ARG A 99 0.42 -16.94 -0.23
N HIS A 100 1.67 -16.55 0.00
CA HIS A 100 2.32 -16.66 1.31
C HIS A 100 2.15 -15.39 2.13
N ASP A 101 2.31 -14.26 1.46
CA ASP A 101 2.40 -13.00 2.16
C ASP A 101 1.04 -12.42 2.45
N MET A 102 0.06 -12.49 1.53
CA MET A 102 -1.25 -11.88 1.76
C MET A 102 -1.88 -12.29 3.10
N PRO A 103 -1.97 -13.58 3.49
CA PRO A 103 -2.47 -13.96 4.82
C PRO A 103 -1.65 -13.36 5.98
N ARG A 104 -0.32 -13.29 5.84
CA ARG A 104 0.57 -12.70 6.85
C ARG A 104 0.33 -11.20 7.01
N LEU A 105 0.14 -10.46 5.92
CA LEU A 105 -0.11 -9.01 5.95
C LEU A 105 -1.45 -8.72 6.62
N LEU A 106 -2.46 -9.50 6.26
CA LEU A 106 -3.80 -9.42 6.83
C LEU A 106 -3.84 -9.75 8.33
N GLY A 107 -3.09 -10.76 8.77
CA GLY A 107 -2.91 -11.06 10.19
C GLY A 107 -2.25 -9.92 10.98
N LEU A 108 -1.36 -9.14 10.35
CA LEU A 108 -0.74 -7.98 11.00
C LEU A 108 -1.70 -6.80 11.11
N TYR A 109 -2.63 -6.63 10.16
CA TYR A 109 -3.68 -5.61 10.25
C TYR A 109 -4.60 -5.89 11.43
N ARG A 110 -5.08 -7.14 11.55
CA ARG A 110 -5.94 -7.55 12.67
C ARG A 110 -5.28 -7.34 14.04
N ASN A 111 -3.96 -7.53 14.11
CA ASN A 111 -3.19 -7.35 15.35
C ASN A 111 -2.74 -5.90 15.58
N GLY A 112 -3.26 -4.92 14.81
CA GLY A 112 -2.96 -3.50 14.95
C GLY A 112 -1.52 -3.11 14.57
N ARG A 113 -0.78 -4.03 13.95
CA ARG A 113 0.63 -3.81 13.55
C ARG A 113 0.78 -3.31 12.12
N LEU A 114 -0.32 -3.27 11.38
CA LEU A 114 -0.41 -2.77 10.01
C LEU A 114 -1.55 -1.75 9.94
N MET A 115 -1.24 -0.52 9.56
CA MET A 115 -2.21 0.58 9.48
C MET A 115 -2.71 0.74 8.04
N LEU A 116 -3.80 0.05 7.70
CA LEU A 116 -4.43 0.19 6.38
C LEU A 116 -5.48 1.30 6.34
N ASP A 117 -5.89 1.79 7.50
CA ASP A 117 -6.94 2.79 7.62
C ASP A 117 -6.50 4.16 7.13
N GLU A 118 -5.27 4.53 7.45
CA GLU A 118 -4.69 5.84 7.11
C GLU A 118 -4.23 5.94 5.65
N LEU A 119 -4.15 4.79 4.95
CA LEU A 119 -3.77 4.77 3.55
C LEU A 119 -4.86 5.33 2.63
N VAL A 120 -6.13 5.26 3.04
CA VAL A 120 -7.26 5.74 2.24
C VAL A 120 -7.38 7.24 2.42
N THR A 121 -6.95 8.00 1.42
CA THR A 121 -7.07 9.46 1.44
C THR A 121 -8.50 9.90 1.19
N ARG A 122 -9.23 9.18 0.32
CA ARG A 122 -10.65 9.44 0.02
C ARG A 122 -11.35 8.20 -0.52
N THR A 123 -12.64 8.07 -0.21
CA THR A 123 -13.52 7.04 -0.77
C THR A 123 -14.47 7.67 -1.78
N TYR A 124 -14.70 6.99 -2.89
CA TYR A 124 -15.56 7.41 -3.99
C TYR A 124 -16.56 6.30 -4.33
N PRO A 125 -17.82 6.64 -4.62
CA PRO A 125 -18.74 5.71 -5.25
C PRO A 125 -18.31 5.45 -6.71
N ILE A 126 -18.71 4.31 -7.29
CA ILE A 126 -18.31 3.91 -8.64
C ILE A 126 -18.76 4.91 -9.71
N GLU A 127 -19.89 5.57 -9.49
CA GLU A 127 -20.46 6.61 -10.34
C GLU A 127 -19.56 7.85 -10.44
N GLU A 128 -18.77 8.11 -9.38
CA GLU A 128 -17.83 9.24 -9.30
C GLU A 128 -16.38 8.81 -9.57
N ALA A 129 -16.18 7.63 -10.15
CA ALA A 129 -14.83 7.11 -10.34
C ALA A 129 -13.94 8.03 -11.19
N TRP A 130 -14.53 8.80 -12.12
CA TRP A 130 -13.78 9.78 -12.92
C TRP A 130 -13.13 10.87 -12.05
N SER A 131 -13.87 11.40 -11.07
CA SER A 131 -13.34 12.39 -10.11
C SER A 131 -12.21 11.84 -9.25
N ALA A 132 -12.18 10.53 -9.00
CA ALA A 132 -11.05 9.89 -8.32
C ALA A 132 -9.76 9.94 -9.15
N PHE A 133 -9.85 9.82 -10.48
CA PHE A 133 -8.71 9.96 -11.39
C PHE A 133 -8.23 11.41 -11.49
N GLU A 134 -9.14 12.37 -11.57
CA GLU A 134 -8.81 13.80 -11.59
C GLU A 134 -8.04 14.21 -10.31
N ALA A 135 -8.52 13.78 -9.14
CA ALA A 135 -7.83 14.02 -7.87
C ALA A 135 -6.45 13.35 -7.78
N LEU A 136 -6.27 12.21 -8.45
CA LEU A 136 -4.96 11.53 -8.53
C LEU A 136 -3.99 12.31 -9.42
N GLU A 137 -4.44 12.80 -10.57
CA GLU A 137 -3.65 13.61 -11.49
C GLU A 137 -3.24 14.95 -10.87
N ALA A 138 -4.16 15.59 -10.13
CA ALA A 138 -3.89 16.81 -9.37
C ALA A 138 -2.96 16.59 -8.16
N GLY A 139 -2.69 15.33 -7.77
CA GLY A 139 -1.87 15.00 -6.61
C GLY A 139 -2.53 15.29 -5.26
N GLU A 140 -3.85 15.51 -5.25
CA GLU A 140 -4.69 15.69 -4.06
C GLU A 140 -5.00 14.35 -3.38
N ASN A 141 -4.95 13.28 -4.16
CA ASN A 141 -5.21 11.91 -3.71
C ASN A 141 -3.93 11.06 -3.81
N VAL A 142 -3.66 10.27 -2.76
CA VAL A 142 -2.59 9.26 -2.81
C VAL A 142 -3.16 7.86 -2.92
N ARG A 143 -4.24 7.52 -2.20
CA ARG A 143 -5.08 6.36 -2.54
C ARG A 143 -6.57 6.68 -2.43
N GLY A 144 -7.24 6.56 -3.58
CA GLY A 144 -8.69 6.54 -3.67
C GLY A 144 -9.20 5.11 -3.51
N LEU A 145 -10.21 4.93 -2.65
CA LEU A 145 -10.99 3.70 -2.61
C LEU A 145 -12.24 3.88 -3.45
N ILE A 146 -12.47 3.01 -4.43
CA ILE A 146 -13.72 2.99 -5.20
C ILE A 146 -14.62 1.91 -4.62
N ARG A 147 -15.85 2.28 -4.26
CA ARG A 147 -16.88 1.36 -3.76
C ARG A 147 -17.93 1.12 -4.82
N PHE A 148 -18.20 -0.15 -5.10
CA PHE A 148 -19.38 -0.58 -5.82
C PHE A 148 -20.53 -0.62 -4.81
N MET A 149 -21.58 0.14 -5.06
CA MET A 149 -22.77 0.13 -4.21
C MET A 149 -23.44 -1.24 -4.36
N GLY A 150 -23.63 -1.94 -3.24
CA GLY A 150 -24.54 -3.08 -3.12
C GLY A 150 -25.80 -2.64 -2.40
#